data_AF-A0AAN5AMB2-F1
#
_entry.id   AF-A0AAN5AMB2-F1
#
_cell.length_a   1.000
_cell.length_b   1.000
_cell.length_c   1.000
_cell.angle_alpha   90.00
_cell.angle_beta   90.00
_cell.angle_gamma   90.00
#
_symmetry.space_group_name_H-M   'P 1'
#
loop_
_entity.id
_entity.type
_entity.pdbx_description
1 polymer ?
#
loop_
_entity_poly.entity_id
_entity_poly.type
_entity_poly.pdbx_seq_one_letter_code
_entity_poly.pdbx_strand_id
1 'polypeptide(L)'
;MKDSKTFLELVKTPLSFMVFYLIIVESFFGFLIANNKNNDERLILIYTAIIFFGLSFIAIIALAIFKPEALSGNKKWTERFAHKLITDIYDGLDGYLSNLPNRREYNEAWLTTSDVLKNTYVEDKEFVKFCETMSKELDKKTKIRERWQNEN
;
A
#
# COMPACT_ATOMS: atom_id res chain seq x y z
N MET A 1 12.81 6.77 30.36
CA MET A 1 12.16 5.62 29.68
C MET A 1 10.99 6.03 28.76
N LYS A 2 10.88 7.30 28.36
CA LYS A 2 9.89 7.80 27.39
C LYS A 2 10.47 7.90 25.97
N ASP A 3 11.79 8.06 25.86
CA ASP A 3 12.48 8.41 24.60
C ASP A 3 12.66 7.23 23.63
N SER A 4 12.69 5.99 24.13
CA SER A 4 12.81 4.81 23.27
C SER A 4 11.59 4.57 22.39
N LYS A 5 10.40 4.99 22.84
CA LYS A 5 9.16 4.89 22.06
C LYS A 5 9.16 5.89 20.89
N THR A 6 9.69 7.08 21.10
CA THR A 6 9.80 8.12 20.07
C THR A 6 10.79 7.75 18.97
N PHE A 7 11.92 7.13 19.33
CA PHE A 7 12.91 6.66 18.34
C PHE A 7 12.36 5.52 17.46
N LEU A 8 11.68 4.55 18.08
CA LEU A 8 11.01 3.47 17.34
C LEU A 8 9.90 4.00 16.42
N GLU A 9 9.20 5.06 16.81
CA GLU A 9 8.19 5.72 15.99
C GLU A 9 8.77 6.44 14.77
N LEU A 10 9.97 7.02 14.89
CA LEU A 10 10.68 7.64 13.77
C LEU A 10 11.11 6.64 12.69
N VAL A 11 11.16 5.33 12.98
CA VAL A 11 11.59 4.30 12.01
C VAL A 11 10.40 3.51 11.45
N LYS A 12 9.16 3.85 11.84
CA LYS A 12 7.96 3.11 11.39
C LYS A 12 7.66 3.28 9.90
N THR A 13 7.97 4.45 9.33
CA THR A 13 7.75 4.69 7.90
C THR A 13 9.09 4.74 7.16
N PRO A 14 9.15 4.20 5.92
CA PRO A 14 10.34 4.28 5.09
C PRO A 14 10.82 5.72 4.88
N LEU A 15 9.88 6.68 4.78
CA LEU A 15 10.20 8.10 4.67
C LEU A 15 10.90 8.64 5.92
N SER A 16 10.34 8.40 7.11
CA SER A 16 10.94 8.87 8.35
C SER A 16 12.32 8.25 8.59
N PHE A 17 12.52 6.98 8.19
CA PHE A 17 13.84 6.34 8.19
C PHE A 17 14.84 7.04 7.25
N MET A 18 14.43 7.36 6.01
CA MET A 18 15.30 8.09 5.06
C MET A 18 15.69 9.47 5.57
N VAL A 19 14.75 10.22 6.15
CA VAL A 19 15.03 11.54 6.74
C VAL A 19 15.99 11.41 7.92
N PHE A 20 15.77 10.43 8.79
CA PHE A 20 16.65 10.18 9.93
C PHE A 20 18.07 9.80 9.51
N TYR A 21 18.20 8.91 8.51
CA TYR A 21 19.49 8.57 7.90
C TYR A 21 20.20 9.81 7.35
N LEU A 22 19.47 10.67 6.63
CA LEU A 22 20.01 11.90 6.09
C LEU A 22 20.53 12.83 7.19
N ILE A 23 19.80 12.99 8.30
CA ILE A 23 20.25 13.78 9.45
C ILE A 23 21.55 13.22 10.05
N ILE A 24 21.69 11.89 10.16
CA ILE A 24 22.92 11.26 10.67
C ILE A 24 24.10 11.58 9.75
N VAL A 25 23.94 11.38 8.45
CA VAL A 25 25.01 11.60 7.46
C VAL A 25 25.40 13.07 7.40
N GLU A 26 24.44 13.99 7.42
CA GLU A 26 24.70 15.43 7.47
C GLU A 26 25.40 15.85 8.77
N SER A 27 25.01 15.26 9.91
CA SER A 27 25.69 15.51 11.18
C SER A 27 27.14 15.04 11.15
N PHE A 28 27.41 13.91 10.48
CA PHE A 28 28.76 13.40 10.27
C PHE A 28 29.59 14.33 9.38
N PHE A 29 29.04 14.82 8.26
CA PHE A 29 29.72 15.82 7.44
C PHE A 29 29.96 17.12 8.20
N GLY A 30 28.97 17.61 8.95
CA GLY A 30 29.11 18.78 9.81
C GLY A 30 30.24 18.63 10.83
N PHE A 31 30.37 17.46 11.45
CA PHE A 31 31.47 17.13 12.36
C PHE A 31 32.83 17.17 11.66
N LEU A 32 32.94 16.57 10.47
CA LEU A 32 34.19 16.57 9.70
C LEU A 32 34.59 17.99 9.26
N ILE A 33 33.62 18.79 8.81
CA ILE A 33 33.84 20.19 8.40
C ILE A 33 34.32 21.03 9.59
N ALA A 34 33.69 20.86 10.76
CA ALA A 34 34.03 21.63 11.96
C ALA A 34 35.42 21.30 12.52
N ASN A 35 35.87 20.05 12.39
CA ASN A 35 37.16 19.59 12.90
C ASN A 35 38.31 19.72 11.89
N ASN A 36 38.02 20.01 10.61
CA ASN A 36 39.07 20.19 9.62
C ASN A 36 39.68 21.61 9.70
N LYS A 37 40.98 21.66 10.01
CA LYS A 37 41.76 22.91 10.10
C LYS A 37 42.30 23.37 8.75
N ASN A 38 42.38 22.49 7.75
CA ASN A 38 42.83 22.83 6.41
C ASN A 38 41.69 23.45 5.60
N ASN A 39 41.85 24.70 5.15
CA ASN A 39 40.80 25.45 4.46
C ASN A 39 40.41 24.82 3.11
N ASP A 40 41.37 24.29 2.34
CA ASP A 40 41.11 23.74 1.02
C ASP A 40 40.30 22.43 1.13
N GLU A 41 40.68 21.56 2.06
CA GLU A 41 39.93 20.33 2.36
C GLU A 41 38.55 20.62 2.95
N ARG A 42 38.45 21.65 3.81
CA ARG A 42 37.17 22.06 4.39
C ARG A 42 36.19 22.53 3.32
N LEU A 43 36.66 23.29 2.32
CA LEU A 43 35.83 23.70 1.18
C LEU A 43 35.33 22.50 0.38
N ILE A 44 36.20 21.53 0.09
CA ILE A 44 35.81 20.29 -0.61
C ILE A 44 34.74 19.52 0.18
N LEU A 45 34.88 19.41 1.50
CA LEU A 45 33.90 18.75 2.37
C LEU A 45 32.54 19.47 2.36
N ILE A 46 32.54 20.80 2.39
CA ILE A 46 31.31 21.61 2.31
C ILE A 46 30.59 21.37 0.99
N TYR A 47 31.29 21.45 -0.14
CA TYR A 47 30.68 21.18 -1.45
C TYR A 47 30.17 19.74 -1.57
N THR A 48 30.90 18.78 -1.02
CA THR A 48 30.50 17.37 -1.01
C THR A 48 29.21 17.19 -0.21
N ALA A 49 29.10 17.79 0.97
CA ALA A 49 27.89 17.75 1.79
C ALA A 49 26.69 18.38 1.06
N ILE A 50 26.87 19.56 0.45
CA ILE A 50 25.80 20.24 -0.30
C ILE A 50 25.33 19.39 -1.49
N ILE A 51 26.25 18.81 -2.27
CA ILE A 51 25.92 17.96 -3.41
C ILE A 51 25.20 16.69 -2.95
N PHE A 52 25.68 16.06 -1.88
CA PHE A 52 25.05 14.87 -1.31
C PHE A 52 23.63 15.15 -0.83
N PHE A 53 23.43 16.26 -0.10
CA PHE A 53 22.11 16.71 0.33
C PHE A 53 21.18 16.93 -0.87
N GLY A 54 21.65 17.67 -1.88
CA GLY A 54 20.87 17.97 -3.08
C GLY A 54 20.45 16.71 -3.85
N LEU A 55 21.38 15.78 -4.07
CA LEU A 55 21.10 14.50 -4.73
C LEU A 55 20.11 13.65 -3.93
N SER A 56 20.29 13.57 -2.62
CA SER A 56 19.38 12.81 -1.74
C SER A 56 17.97 13.42 -1.74
N PHE A 57 17.87 14.74 -1.72
CA PHE A 57 16.60 15.45 -1.78
C PHE A 57 15.87 15.20 -3.11
N ILE A 58 16.58 15.28 -4.25
CA ILE A 58 16.02 14.96 -5.57
C ILE A 58 15.56 13.51 -5.61
N ALA A 59 16.33 12.56 -5.07
CA ALA A 59 15.95 11.15 -5.03
C ALA A 59 14.67 10.91 -4.22
N ILE A 60 14.52 11.59 -3.07
CA ILE A 60 13.30 11.52 -2.24
C ILE A 60 12.10 12.09 -3.01
N ILE A 61 12.26 13.24 -3.69
CA ILE A 61 11.18 13.82 -4.52
C ILE A 61 10.81 12.87 -5.66
N ALA A 62 11.79 12.28 -6.35
CA ALA A 62 11.54 11.33 -7.42
C ALA A 62 10.76 10.11 -6.90
N LEU A 63 11.14 9.56 -5.74
CA LEU A 63 10.39 8.48 -5.10
C LEU A 63 8.97 8.90 -4.73
N ALA A 64 8.79 10.14 -4.25
CA ALA A 64 7.46 10.66 -3.91
C ALA A 64 6.53 10.78 -5.13
N ILE A 65 7.07 11.13 -6.30
CA ILE A 65 6.29 11.26 -7.53
C ILE A 65 6.03 9.88 -8.16
N PHE A 66 7.06 9.03 -8.29
CA PHE A 66 6.97 7.78 -9.04
C PHE A 66 6.43 6.60 -8.23
N LYS A 67 6.70 6.54 -6.91
CA LYS A 67 6.30 5.44 -6.02
C LYS A 67 5.95 5.96 -4.63
N PRO A 68 4.88 6.76 -4.49
CA PRO A 68 4.46 7.27 -3.18
C PRO A 68 4.15 6.14 -2.17
N GLU A 69 3.75 4.96 -2.65
CA GLU A 69 3.49 3.78 -1.82
C GLU A 69 4.75 3.24 -1.13
N ALA A 70 5.92 3.44 -1.73
CA ALA A 70 7.20 3.03 -1.13
C ALA A 70 7.58 3.91 0.07
N LEU A 71 7.06 5.14 0.15
CA LEU A 71 7.36 6.09 1.21
C LEU A 71 6.34 6.04 2.36
N SER A 72 5.06 5.77 2.04
CA SER A 72 4.00 5.68 3.05
C SER A 72 3.98 4.35 3.80
N GLY A 73 4.57 3.29 3.25
CA GLY A 73 4.50 1.94 3.81
C GLY A 73 3.12 1.29 3.72
N ASN A 74 2.12 2.00 3.20
CA ASN A 74 0.77 1.49 2.98
C ASN A 74 0.60 1.10 1.51
N LYS A 75 0.34 -0.18 1.27
CA LYS A 75 0.00 -0.68 -0.05
C LYS A 75 -1.45 -0.31 -0.34
N LYS A 76 -1.66 0.57 -1.33
CA LYS A 76 -3.02 0.95 -1.77
C LYS A 76 -3.82 -0.29 -2.18
N TRP A 77 -5.11 -0.29 -1.84
CA TRP A 77 -6.06 -1.28 -2.31
C TRP A 77 -6.30 -1.08 -3.81
N THR A 78 -5.50 -1.73 -4.65
CA THR A 78 -5.66 -1.61 -6.10
C THR A 78 -6.91 -2.34 -6.60
N GLU A 79 -7.64 -1.74 -7.55
CA GLU A 79 -8.82 -2.35 -8.18
C GLU A 79 -8.52 -3.74 -8.77
N ARG A 80 -7.30 -3.91 -9.34
CA ARG A 80 -6.83 -5.21 -9.87
C ARG A 80 -6.72 -6.27 -8.78
N PHE A 81 -6.29 -5.88 -7.57
CA PHE A 81 -6.23 -6.81 -6.44
C PHE A 81 -7.63 -7.19 -5.97
N ALA A 82 -8.57 -6.24 -5.95
CA ALA A 82 -9.98 -6.51 -5.64
C ALA A 82 -10.58 -7.56 -6.60
N HIS A 83 -10.41 -7.36 -7.91
CA HIS A 83 -10.87 -8.30 -8.95
C HIS A 83 -10.28 -9.70 -8.77
N LYS A 84 -8.97 -9.78 -8.52
CA LYS A 84 -8.28 -11.06 -8.38
C LYS A 84 -8.75 -11.78 -7.11
N LEU A 85 -8.81 -11.07 -5.98
CA LEU A 85 -9.22 -11.66 -4.71
C LEU A 85 -10.65 -12.20 -4.75
N ILE A 86 -11.62 -11.43 -5.29
CA ILE A 86 -13.00 -11.93 -5.37
C ILE A 86 -13.12 -13.11 -6.34
N THR A 87 -12.31 -13.13 -7.41
CA THR A 87 -12.27 -14.26 -8.33
C THR A 87 -11.73 -15.51 -7.64
N ASP A 88 -10.63 -15.38 -6.90
CA ASP A 88 -10.02 -16.51 -6.17
C ASP A 88 -10.99 -17.03 -5.09
N ILE A 89 -11.70 -16.15 -4.38
CA ILE A 89 -12.74 -16.52 -3.40
C ILE A 89 -13.91 -17.23 -4.09
N TYR A 90 -14.41 -16.65 -5.19
CA TYR A 90 -15.50 -17.24 -5.96
C TYR A 90 -15.12 -18.63 -6.44
N ASP A 91 -13.99 -18.77 -7.14
CA ASP A 91 -13.59 -20.04 -7.73
C ASP A 91 -13.26 -21.09 -6.64
N GLY A 92 -12.71 -20.66 -5.50
CA GLY A 92 -12.41 -21.54 -4.37
C GLY A 92 -13.64 -22.04 -3.61
N LEU A 93 -14.67 -21.20 -3.46
CA LEU A 93 -15.90 -21.56 -2.73
C LEU A 93 -17.02 -22.09 -3.64
N ASP A 94 -17.01 -21.76 -4.93
CA ASP A 94 -18.01 -22.20 -5.90
C ASP A 94 -18.06 -23.73 -5.99
N GLY A 95 -16.91 -24.40 -5.92
CA GLY A 95 -16.85 -25.86 -5.84
C GLY A 95 -17.61 -26.42 -4.63
N TYR A 96 -17.48 -25.81 -3.46
CA TYR A 96 -18.20 -26.23 -2.26
C TYR A 96 -19.70 -25.88 -2.33
N LEU A 97 -20.02 -24.66 -2.74
CA LEU A 97 -21.40 -24.16 -2.81
C LEU A 97 -22.21 -24.83 -3.93
N SER A 98 -21.56 -25.30 -5.00
CA SER A 98 -22.22 -26.03 -6.09
C SER A 98 -22.78 -27.38 -5.66
N ASN A 99 -22.33 -27.93 -4.53
CA ASN A 99 -22.89 -29.15 -3.94
C ASN A 99 -24.15 -28.90 -3.10
N LEU A 100 -24.58 -27.64 -2.94
CA LEU A 100 -25.81 -27.33 -2.23
C LEU A 100 -27.01 -27.95 -2.97
N PRO A 101 -27.91 -28.63 -2.24
CA PRO A 101 -29.04 -29.36 -2.84
C PRO A 101 -30.05 -28.41 -3.50
N ASN A 102 -30.08 -27.14 -3.09
CA ASN A 102 -31.00 -26.14 -3.58
C ASN A 102 -30.25 -25.00 -4.28
N ARG A 103 -30.47 -24.86 -5.58
CA ARG A 103 -29.84 -23.83 -6.42
C ARG A 103 -30.22 -22.41 -6.00
N ARG A 104 -31.38 -22.24 -5.36
CA ARG A 104 -31.81 -20.97 -4.80
C ARG A 104 -30.88 -20.53 -3.66
N GLU A 105 -30.48 -21.46 -2.79
CA GLU A 105 -29.57 -21.20 -1.68
C GLU A 105 -28.15 -20.84 -2.17
N TYR A 106 -27.69 -21.47 -3.26
CA TYR A 106 -26.45 -21.08 -3.93
C TYR A 106 -26.48 -19.61 -4.39
N ASN A 107 -27.54 -19.21 -5.10
CA ASN A 107 -27.67 -17.84 -5.59
C ASN A 107 -27.81 -16.83 -4.44
N GLU A 108 -28.59 -17.19 -3.42
CA GLU A 108 -28.82 -16.35 -2.23
C GLU A 108 -27.53 -16.14 -1.42
N ALA A 109 -26.66 -17.15 -1.32
CA ALA A 109 -25.37 -17.02 -0.65
C ALA A 109 -24.47 -15.97 -1.31
N TRP A 110 -24.38 -15.98 -2.65
CA TRP A 110 -23.56 -15.00 -3.38
C TRP A 110 -24.17 -13.60 -3.40
N LEU A 111 -25.50 -13.49 -3.52
CA LEU A 111 -26.19 -12.21 -3.43
C LEU A 111 -26.02 -11.59 -2.05
N THR A 112 -26.18 -12.38 -0.99
CA THR A 112 -25.97 -11.93 0.40
C THR A 112 -24.54 -11.46 0.61
N THR A 113 -23.55 -12.19 0.09
CA THR A 113 -22.14 -11.78 0.16
C THR A 113 -21.89 -10.46 -0.57
N SER A 114 -22.48 -10.28 -1.76
CA SER A 114 -22.42 -9.02 -2.51
C SER A 114 -23.04 -7.85 -1.73
N ASP A 115 -24.19 -8.09 -1.10
CA ASP A 115 -24.91 -7.07 -0.33
C ASP A 115 -24.16 -6.68 0.95
N VAL A 116 -23.51 -7.64 1.62
CA VAL A 116 -22.62 -7.34 2.77
C VAL A 116 -21.46 -6.45 2.32
N LEU A 117 -20.84 -6.74 1.17
CA LEU A 117 -19.76 -5.92 0.63
C LEU A 117 -20.22 -4.50 0.27
N LYS A 118 -21.41 -4.35 -0.32
CA LYS A 118 -22.01 -3.04 -0.66
C LYS A 118 -22.37 -2.21 0.57
N ASN A 119 -22.85 -2.86 1.63
CA ASN A 119 -23.31 -2.20 2.85
C ASN A 119 -22.21 -2.05 3.92
N THR A 120 -20.96 -2.37 3.58
CA THR A 120 -19.82 -2.20 4.49
C THR A 120 -19.51 -0.73 4.68
N TYR A 121 -19.83 -0.18 5.85
CA TYR A 121 -19.48 1.19 6.23
C TYR A 121 -18.18 1.19 7.04
N VAL A 122 -17.11 1.69 6.42
CA VAL A 122 -15.81 1.93 7.05
C VAL A 122 -15.37 3.34 6.69
N GLU A 123 -14.71 4.05 7.60
CA GLU A 123 -14.21 5.41 7.37
C GLU A 123 -13.18 5.49 6.23
N ASP A 124 -12.52 4.36 5.93
CA ASP A 124 -11.55 4.24 4.84
C ASP A 124 -12.24 4.16 3.46
N LYS A 125 -12.18 5.27 2.73
CA LYS A 125 -12.72 5.41 1.37
C LYS A 125 -12.07 4.46 0.36
N GLU A 126 -10.78 4.12 0.52
CA GLU A 126 -10.12 3.17 -0.38
C GLU A 126 -10.67 1.77 -0.17
N PHE A 127 -10.92 1.39 1.08
CA PHE A 127 -11.52 0.11 1.42
C PHE A 127 -12.99 0.01 0.95
N VAL A 128 -13.78 1.07 1.08
CA VAL A 128 -15.15 1.10 0.53
C VAL A 128 -15.12 0.86 -0.98
N LYS A 129 -14.25 1.56 -1.71
CA LYS A 129 -14.09 1.37 -3.17
C LYS A 129 -13.62 -0.04 -3.53
N PHE A 130 -12.77 -0.63 -2.69
CA PHE A 130 -12.33 -2.02 -2.83
C PHE A 130 -13.51 -3.00 -2.70
N CYS A 131 -14.35 -2.84 -1.67
CA CYS A 131 -15.55 -3.66 -1.46
C CYS A 131 -16.57 -3.50 -2.60
N GLU A 132 -16.82 -2.27 -3.07
CA GLU A 132 -17.69 -2.02 -4.24
C GLU A 132 -17.18 -2.72 -5.51
N THR A 133 -15.86 -2.74 -5.69
CA THR A 133 -15.24 -3.40 -6.84
C THR A 133 -15.41 -4.93 -6.74
N MET A 134 -15.22 -5.50 -5.55
CA MET A 134 -15.48 -6.92 -5.30
C MET A 134 -16.95 -7.27 -5.52
N SER A 135 -17.89 -6.48 -4.99
CA SER A 135 -19.32 -6.76 -5.14
C SER A 135 -19.78 -6.72 -6.60
N LYS A 136 -19.27 -5.76 -7.39
CA LYS A 136 -19.59 -5.64 -8.82
C LYS A 136 -19.11 -6.86 -9.60
N GLU A 137 -17.91 -7.35 -9.33
CA GLU A 137 -17.42 -8.53 -10.03
C GLU A 137 -18.06 -9.83 -9.56
N LEU A 138 -18.42 -9.92 -8.28
CA LEU A 138 -19.20 -11.02 -7.77
C LEU A 138 -20.55 -11.08 -8.49
N ASP A 139 -21.30 -9.98 -8.54
CA ASP A 139 -22.59 -9.89 -9.24
C ASP A 139 -22.50 -10.31 -10.71
N LYS A 140 -21.41 -9.94 -11.39
CA LYS A 140 -21.17 -10.31 -12.78
C LYS A 140 -20.96 -11.81 -12.95
N LYS A 141 -20.11 -12.42 -12.11
CA LYS A 141 -19.85 -13.88 -12.13
C LYS A 141 -21.13 -14.67 -11.86
N THR A 142 -21.91 -14.27 -10.85
CA THR A 142 -23.18 -14.93 -10.52
C THR A 142 -24.17 -14.88 -11.68
N LYS A 143 -24.32 -13.72 -12.35
CA LYS A 143 -25.18 -13.55 -13.53
C LYS A 143 -24.74 -14.38 -14.75
N ILE A 144 -23.43 -14.46 -15.00
CA ILE A 144 -22.90 -15.27 -16.11
C ILE A 144 -23.24 -16.75 -15.90
N ARG A 145 -23.07 -17.26 -14.68
CA ARG A 145 -23.37 -18.64 -14.35
C ARG A 145 -24.86 -18.95 -14.41
N GLU A 146 -25.71 -18.04 -13.93
CA GLU A 146 -27.16 -18.17 -14.05
C GLU A 146 -27.58 -18.31 -15.52
N ARG A 147 -26.99 -17.50 -16.42
CA ARG A 147 -27.26 -17.58 -17.86
C ARG A 147 -26.84 -18.93 -18.46
N TRP A 148 -25.60 -19.37 -18.22
CA TRP A 148 -25.08 -20.65 -18.76
C TRP A 148 -25.90 -21.87 -18.35
N GLN A 149 -26.52 -21.80 -17.18
CA GLN A 149 -27.32 -22.88 -16.64
C GLN A 149 -28.81 -22.78 -17.01
N ASN A 150 -29.25 -21.69 -17.66
CA ASN A 150 -30.58 -21.57 -18.25
C ASN A 150 -30.58 -21.88 -19.75
N GLU A 151 -29.39 -21.91 -20.36
CA GLU A 151 -29.16 -22.26 -21.78
C GLU A 151 -28.82 -23.76 -21.99
N ASN A 152 -28.52 -24.51 -20.91
CA ASN A 152 -28.30 -25.96 -20.89
C ASN A 152 -29.43 -26.66 -20.13
#